data_AF-A0A8J3VE56-F1
#
_entry.id   AF-A0A8J3VE56-F1
#
_cell.length_a   1.000
_cell.length_b   1.000
_cell.length_c   1.000
_cell.angle_alpha   90.00
_cell.angle_beta   90.00
_cell.angle_gamma   90.00
#
_symmetry.space_group_name_H-M   'P 1'
#
loop_
_entity.id
_entity.type
_entity.pdbx_description
1 polymer ?
#
loop_
_entity_poly.entity_id
_entity_poly.type
_entity_poly.pdbx_seq_one_letter_code
_entity_poly.pdbx_strand_id
1 'polypeptide(L)'
;MGIDVCELLAVIDEARVLLAQPDNDFTWASFRDTEAALSELDELAAKVRRDGEVPFMLTVLFAPTGPIQEVSLSSGWGSEFLALASRFDTALGVAKPV
;
A
#
# COMPACT_ATOMS: atom_id res chain seq x y z
N MET A 1 -9.40 -17.77 8.33
CA MET A 1 -8.77 -17.33 7.07
C MET A 1 -7.40 -16.81 7.47
N GLY A 2 -6.32 -17.32 6.87
CA GLY A 2 -4.95 -16.88 7.20
C GLY A 2 -4.52 -15.72 6.32
N ILE A 3 -3.43 -15.05 6.68
CA ILE A 3 -2.79 -14.02 5.85
C ILE A 3 -2.14 -14.71 4.64
N ASP A 4 -2.45 -14.24 3.42
CA ASP A 4 -1.72 -14.60 2.21
C ASP A 4 -0.52 -13.66 2.05
N VAL A 5 0.63 -14.11 2.55
CA VAL A 5 1.88 -13.35 2.49
C VAL A 5 2.36 -13.14 1.04
N CYS A 6 2.03 -14.04 0.12
CA CYS A 6 2.44 -13.91 -1.28
C CYS A 6 1.64 -12.83 -2.00
N GLU A 7 0.32 -12.83 -1.86
CA GLU A 7 -0.54 -11.78 -2.44
C GLU A 7 -0.29 -10.42 -1.78
N LEU A 8 -0.07 -10.39 -0.46
CA LEU A 8 0.28 -9.17 0.27
C LEU A 8 1.55 -8.51 -0.28
N LEU A 9 2.59 -9.31 -0.57
CA LEU A 9 3.83 -8.80 -1.15
C LEU A 9 3.65 -8.36 -2.60
N ALA A 10 2.84 -9.05 -3.40
CA ALA A 10 2.50 -8.62 -4.76
C ALA A 10 1.81 -7.24 -4.76
N VAL A 11 0.83 -7.03 -3.87
CA VAL A 11 0.16 -5.74 -3.68
C VAL A 11 1.12 -4.63 -3.25
N ILE A 12 2.08 -4.92 -2.36
CA ILE A 12 3.11 -3.96 -1.95
C ILE A 12 4.04 -3.61 -3.12
N ASP A 13 4.54 -4.61 -3.85
CA ASP A 13 5.45 -4.41 -4.97
C ASP A 13 4.75 -3.64 -6.13
N GLU A 14 3.44 -3.84 -6.35
CA GLU A 14 2.64 -3.05 -7.31
C GLU A 14 2.38 -1.61 -6.83
N ALA A 15 2.01 -1.41 -5.56
CA ALA A 15 1.86 -0.05 -5.00
C ALA A 15 3.17 0.74 -5.07
N ARG A 16 4.30 0.06 -4.85
CA ARG A 16 5.65 0.61 -5.01
C ARG A 16 5.93 1.06 -6.46
N VAL A 17 5.49 0.30 -7.46
CA VAL A 17 5.60 0.70 -8.87
C VAL A 17 4.76 1.94 -9.19
N LEU A 18 3.54 2.04 -8.65
CA LEU A 18 2.70 3.24 -8.82
C LEU A 18 3.33 4.46 -8.15
N LEU A 19 3.85 4.34 -6.92
CA LEU A 19 4.49 5.43 -6.18
C LEU A 19 5.83 5.88 -6.80
N ALA A 20 6.49 5.03 -7.58
CA ALA A 20 7.71 5.34 -8.32
C ALA A 20 7.49 6.13 -9.62
N GLN A 21 6.24 6.43 -10.02
CA GLN A 21 5.97 7.26 -11.20
C GLN A 21 6.48 8.70 -11.00
N PRO A 22 7.05 9.33 -12.05
CA PRO A 22 7.71 10.64 -11.93
C PRO A 22 6.75 11.81 -11.68
N ASP A 23 5.48 11.66 -12.05
CA ASP A 23 4.46 12.71 -11.98
C ASP A 23 3.55 12.60 -10.74
N ASN A 24 3.96 11.84 -9.72
CA ASN A 24 3.19 11.70 -8.48
C ASN A 24 3.20 12.98 -7.63
N ASP A 25 2.00 13.40 -7.21
CA ASP A 25 1.81 14.51 -6.29
C ASP A 25 1.68 14.00 -4.84
N PHE A 26 2.68 14.33 -4.02
CA PHE A 26 2.74 14.03 -2.60
C PHE A 26 2.28 15.18 -1.69
N THR A 27 1.84 16.32 -2.25
CA THR A 27 1.54 17.58 -1.52
C THR A 27 0.57 17.39 -0.34
N TRP A 28 -0.36 16.45 -0.45
CA TRP A 28 -1.38 16.16 0.56
C TRP A 28 -1.14 14.89 1.36
N ALA A 29 -0.11 14.10 1.02
CA ALA A 29 0.20 12.85 1.71
C ALA A 29 1.15 13.08 2.90
N SER A 30 1.16 12.16 3.86
CA SER A 30 2.15 12.20 4.96
C SER A 30 3.58 11.83 4.53
N PHE A 31 3.77 11.36 3.29
CA PHE A 31 5.08 11.09 2.71
C PHE A 31 5.77 12.41 2.35
N ARG A 32 7.10 12.48 2.56
CA ARG A 32 7.89 13.65 2.15
C ARG A 32 8.02 13.75 0.63
N ASP A 33 8.27 12.62 -0.01
CA ASP A 33 8.66 12.48 -1.41
C ASP A 33 8.59 11.00 -1.82
N THR A 34 8.84 10.72 -3.10
CA THR A 34 8.93 9.36 -3.65
C THR A 34 9.94 8.48 -2.91
N GLU A 35 11.13 8.98 -2.59
CA GLU A 35 12.19 8.16 -1.98
C GLU A 35 11.77 7.68 -0.58
N ALA A 36 11.20 8.56 0.23
CA ALA A 36 10.65 8.23 1.54
C ALA A 36 9.53 7.19 1.45
N ALA A 37 8.58 7.36 0.51
CA ALA A 37 7.47 6.42 0.32
C ALA A 37 7.94 5.02 -0.10
N LEU A 38 8.90 4.94 -1.04
CA LEU A 38 9.47 3.68 -1.49
C LEU A 38 10.30 3.00 -0.39
N SER A 39 11.10 3.76 0.37
CA SER A 39 11.89 3.23 1.48
C SER A 39 11.01 2.65 2.59
N GLU A 40 9.89 3.31 2.93
CA GLU A 40 8.96 2.83 3.95
C GLU A 40 8.26 1.54 3.49
N LEU A 41 7.83 1.46 2.23
CA LEU A 41 7.25 0.23 1.66
C LEU A 41 8.27 -0.92 1.59
N ASP A 42 9.51 -0.66 1.19
CA ASP A 42 10.58 -1.67 1.15
C ASP A 42 10.89 -2.23 2.54
N GLU A 43 10.94 -1.39 3.57
CA GLU A 43 11.11 -1.82 4.96
C GLU A 43 9.94 -2.68 5.46
N LEU A 44 8.70 -2.30 5.13
CA LEU A 44 7.49 -3.02 5.52
C LEU A 44 7.38 -4.36 4.78
N ALA A 45 7.67 -4.40 3.48
CA ALA A 45 7.76 -5.63 2.70
C ALA A 45 8.83 -6.58 3.26
N ALA A 46 9.98 -6.04 3.70
CA ALA A 46 11.04 -6.83 4.31
C ALA A 46 10.64 -7.40 5.68
N LYS A 47 9.80 -6.70 6.46
CA LYS A 47 9.20 -7.22 7.71
C LYS A 47 8.23 -8.36 7.40
N VAL A 48 7.27 -8.14 6.50
CA VAL A 48 6.32 -9.17 6.01
C VAL A 48 7.04 -10.43 5.51
N ARG A 49 8.10 -10.28 4.70
CA ARG A 49 8.92 -11.41 4.16
C ARG A 49 9.65 -12.22 5.24
N ARG A 50 10.05 -11.60 6.36
CA ARG A 50 10.78 -12.30 7.44
C ARG A 50 9.85 -12.92 8.46
N ASP A 51 8.84 -12.16 8.87
CA ASP A 51 8.09 -12.43 10.08
C ASP A 51 6.76 -13.14 9.76
N GLY A 52 6.28 -13.06 8.51
CA GLY A 52 4.99 -13.63 8.07
C GLY A 52 3.78 -12.88 8.60
N GLU A 53 4.00 -11.83 9.38
CA GLU A 53 2.99 -10.98 10.01
C GLU A 53 2.83 -9.66 9.25
N VAL A 54 1.69 -9.00 9.47
CA VAL A 54 1.33 -7.72 8.86
C VAL A 54 1.64 -6.60 9.85
N PRO A 55 2.59 -5.69 9.57
CA PRO A 55 2.86 -4.56 10.45
C PRO A 55 1.65 -3.60 10.51
N PHE A 56 1.53 -2.85 11.61
CA PHE A 56 0.41 -1.92 11.81
C PHE A 56 0.47 -0.68 10.90
N MET A 57 1.61 0.04 10.86
CA MET A 57 1.95 0.82 9.66
C MET A 57 2.10 -0.18 8.50
N LEU A 58 1.75 0.18 7.27
CA LEU A 58 1.20 -0.70 6.22
C LEU A 58 -0.33 -0.75 6.22
N THR A 59 -1.01 -1.24 7.28
CA THR A 59 -2.50 -1.14 7.33
C THR A 59 -2.97 0.31 7.31
N VAL A 60 -2.21 1.20 7.96
CA VAL A 60 -2.41 2.66 7.91
C VAL A 60 -2.08 3.23 6.52
N LEU A 61 -1.11 2.68 5.79
CA LEU A 61 -0.75 3.16 4.45
C LEU A 61 -1.86 2.91 3.42
N PHE A 62 -2.51 1.74 3.51
CA PHE A 62 -3.62 1.32 2.67
C PHE A 62 -5.01 1.69 3.21
N ALA A 63 -5.10 2.36 4.36
CA ALA A 63 -6.37 2.77 4.96
C ALA A 63 -7.13 3.80 4.09
N PRO A 64 -8.45 3.92 4.26
CA PRO A 64 -9.20 5.08 3.76
C PRO A 64 -8.59 6.39 4.31
N THR A 65 -8.38 7.38 3.45
CA THR A 65 -7.60 8.61 3.73
C THR A 65 -6.19 8.34 4.26
N GLY A 66 -5.62 7.16 3.95
CA GLY A 66 -4.24 6.83 4.23
C GLY A 66 -3.29 7.40 3.17
N PRO A 67 -1.97 7.49 3.46
CA PRO A 67 -0.99 8.15 2.59
C PRO A 67 -0.96 7.66 1.15
N ILE A 68 -1.14 6.35 0.90
CA ILE A 68 -1.16 5.82 -0.48
C ILE A 68 -2.44 6.27 -1.21
N GLN A 69 -3.58 6.36 -0.52
CA GLN A 69 -4.80 6.90 -1.12
C GLN A 69 -4.63 8.39 -1.48
N GLU A 70 -4.05 9.18 -0.60
CA GLU A 70 -3.84 10.63 -0.81
C GLU A 70 -2.97 10.91 -2.03
N VAL A 71 -1.86 10.16 -2.21
CA VAL A 71 -1.06 10.23 -3.44
C VAL A 71 -1.87 9.75 -4.65
N SER A 72 -2.61 8.63 -4.54
CA SER A 72 -3.37 8.06 -5.67
C SER A 72 -4.41 9.02 -6.25
N LEU A 73 -5.09 9.78 -5.39
CA LEU A 73 -6.11 10.75 -5.80
C LEU A 73 -5.49 12.00 -6.41
N SER A 74 -4.39 12.49 -5.82
CA SER A 74 -3.64 13.65 -6.33
C SER A 74 -2.93 13.35 -7.65
N SER A 75 -2.55 12.09 -7.88
CA SER A 75 -1.74 11.62 -9.03
C SER A 75 -2.53 10.86 -10.09
N GLY A 76 -3.86 10.77 -9.96
CA GLY A 76 -4.75 10.22 -10.98
C GLY A 76 -4.92 8.70 -11.05
N TRP A 77 -4.25 7.90 -10.20
CA TRP A 77 -4.36 6.43 -10.14
C TRP A 77 -5.25 5.91 -8.99
N GLY A 78 -6.26 6.69 -8.59
CA GLY A 78 -7.17 6.33 -7.51
C GLY A 78 -8.00 5.05 -7.76
N SER A 79 -8.22 4.65 -9.02
CA SER A 79 -8.95 3.42 -9.35
C SER A 79 -8.08 2.18 -9.10
N GLU A 80 -6.81 2.28 -9.45
CA GLU A 80 -5.75 1.30 -9.23
C GLU A 80 -5.51 1.12 -7.73
N PHE A 81 -5.52 2.21 -6.95
CA PHE A 81 -5.50 2.13 -5.49
C PHE A 81 -6.69 1.33 -4.92
N LEU A 82 -7.93 1.55 -5.41
CA LEU A 82 -9.08 0.77 -4.94
C LEU A 82 -8.96 -0.73 -5.25
N ALA A 83 -8.37 -1.09 -6.40
CA ALA A 83 -8.08 -2.47 -6.74
C ALA A 83 -7.00 -3.08 -5.81
N LEU A 84 -5.90 -2.35 -5.56
CA LEU A 84 -4.84 -2.76 -4.64
C LEU A 84 -5.34 -2.90 -3.21
N ALA A 85 -6.12 -1.93 -2.69
CA ALA A 85 -6.73 -2.00 -1.37
C ALA A 85 -7.71 -3.18 -1.24
N SER A 86 -8.48 -3.50 -2.27
CA SER A 86 -9.35 -4.68 -2.25
C SER A 86 -8.59 -6.01 -2.22
N ARG A 87 -7.43 -6.07 -2.89
CA ARG A 87 -6.52 -7.23 -2.85
C ARG A 87 -5.80 -7.32 -1.51
N PHE A 88 -5.38 -6.19 -0.95
CA PHE A 88 -4.83 -6.06 0.40
C PHE A 88 -5.80 -6.63 1.45
N ASP A 89 -7.04 -6.13 1.49
CA ASP A 89 -8.10 -6.63 2.39
C ASP A 89 -8.27 -8.16 2.27
N THR A 90 -8.29 -8.66 1.02
CA THR A 90 -8.44 -10.09 0.72
C THR A 90 -7.25 -10.91 1.23
N ALA A 91 -6.02 -10.43 1.01
CA ALA A 91 -4.79 -11.06 1.50
C ALA A 91 -4.69 -11.05 3.03
N LEU A 92 -5.25 -10.05 3.72
CA LEU A 92 -5.38 -10.05 5.18
C LEU A 92 -6.48 -10.99 5.71
N GLY A 93 -7.32 -11.55 4.83
CA GLY A 93 -8.52 -12.29 5.22
C GLY A 93 -9.64 -11.41 5.79
N VAL A 94 -9.60 -10.09 5.53
CA VAL A 94 -10.64 -9.13 5.92
C VAL A 94 -11.76 -9.20 4.89
N ALA A 95 -12.86 -9.86 5.25
CA ALA A 95 -14.05 -9.89 4.41
C ALA A 95 -14.67 -8.48 4.33
N LYS A 96 -14.68 -7.89 3.13
CA LYS A 96 -15.45 -6.67 2.85
C LYS A 96 -16.95 -7.01 3.02
N PRO A 97 -17.70 -6.30 3.88
CA PRO A 97 -19.14 -6.49 3.96
C PRO A 97 -19.79 -6.08 2.63
N VAL A 98 -20.73 -6.90 2.17
CA VAL A 98 -21.58 -6.66 0.98
C VAL A 98 -22.67 -5.64 1.25
#